data_AF-A0A9D7XJ68-F1
#
_entry.id   AF-A0A9D7XJ68-F1
#
_cell.length_a   1.000
_cell.length_b   1.000
_cell.length_c   1.000
_cell.angle_alpha   90.00
_cell.angle_beta   90.00
_cell.angle_gamma   90.00
#
_symmetry.space_group_name_H-M   'P 1'
#
loop_
_entity.id
_entity.type
_entity.pdbx_description
1 polymer ?
#
loop_
_entity_poly.entity_id
_entity_poly.type
_entity_poly.pdbx_seq_one_letter_code
_entity_poly.pdbx_strand_id
1 'polypeptide(L)'
;MEGKAITPAYNLVSSSNIGLSWFSSNQPTVTVPDGEVLFNLILKIKAISGSTVISITDKPTIPYGLVNNNGVLQTVSLELSDGLVTVNENLVQLCGEITKEDGSPINEVLLDLSGSKSESTVNQISGNYCFVSLPKSGSFSVKPKKNTNYRNGLNGRDLYLIQRHILGEKIVSPYRIIRRL
;
A
#
# COMPACT_ATOMS: atom_id res chain seq x y z
N MET A 1 12.47 -11.94 17.89
CA MET A 1 12.38 -13.41 17.78
C MET A 1 11.97 -13.95 19.13
N GLU A 2 11.18 -15.01 19.14
CA GLU A 2 10.80 -15.73 20.36
C GLU A 2 11.12 -17.20 20.16
N GLY A 3 11.75 -17.83 21.16
CA GLY A 3 12.12 -19.24 21.15
C GLY A 3 11.51 -19.95 22.37
N LYS A 4 11.06 -21.20 22.19
CA LYS A 4 10.34 -21.96 23.23
C LYS A 4 11.27 -22.60 24.26
N ALA A 5 12.48 -22.99 23.85
CA ALA A 5 13.47 -23.65 24.72
C ALA A 5 14.62 -22.72 25.11
N ILE A 6 15.11 -21.91 24.18
CA ILE A 6 16.17 -20.92 24.35
C ILE A 6 15.87 -19.76 23.42
N THR A 7 16.00 -18.53 23.90
CA THR A 7 15.88 -17.35 23.05
C THR A 7 17.06 -17.30 22.08
N PRO A 8 16.86 -17.41 20.75
CA PRO A 8 17.95 -17.32 19.79
C PRO A 8 18.60 -15.94 19.83
N ALA A 9 19.93 -15.92 19.76
CA ALA A 9 20.68 -14.71 19.50
C ALA A 9 20.68 -14.41 17.99
N TYR A 10 20.68 -13.13 17.64
CA TYR A 10 20.81 -12.70 16.26
C TYR A 10 21.71 -11.48 16.13
N ASN A 11 22.31 -11.36 14.95
CA ASN A 11 23.06 -10.19 14.54
C ASN A 11 22.71 -9.82 13.10
N LEU A 12 22.62 -8.52 12.82
CA LEU A 12 22.55 -8.05 11.44
C LEU A 12 23.95 -8.17 10.83
N VAL A 13 24.11 -9.06 9.86
CA VAL A 13 25.38 -9.24 9.13
C VAL A 13 25.49 -8.19 8.02
N SER A 14 24.36 -7.84 7.42
CA SER A 14 24.24 -6.76 6.43
C SER A 14 22.81 -6.19 6.43
N SER A 15 22.51 -5.30 5.48
CA SER A 15 21.14 -4.82 5.24
C SER A 15 20.19 -5.91 4.71
N SER A 16 20.72 -7.04 4.24
CA SER A 16 19.97 -8.14 3.62
C SER A 16 20.17 -9.50 4.29
N ASN A 17 21.15 -9.62 5.19
CA ASN A 17 21.49 -10.88 5.84
C ASN A 17 21.42 -10.76 7.38
N ILE A 18 20.81 -11.78 8.00
CA ILE A 18 20.72 -11.92 9.45
C ILE A 18 21.45 -13.20 9.85
N GLY A 19 22.41 -13.08 10.77
CA GLY A 19 23.03 -14.22 11.43
C GLY A 19 22.15 -14.68 12.59
N LEU A 20 21.91 -15.98 12.67
CA LEU A 20 21.14 -16.62 13.74
C LEU A 20 22.02 -17.60 14.50
N SER A 21 21.94 -17.55 15.81
CA SER A 21 22.73 -18.37 16.72
C SER A 21 21.83 -18.91 17.83
N TRP A 22 21.84 -20.23 18.01
CA TRP A 22 21.01 -20.92 18.98
C TRP A 22 21.86 -21.99 19.66
N PHE A 23 22.46 -21.63 20.79
CA PHE A 23 23.33 -22.51 21.57
C PHE A 23 22.80 -22.63 23.01
N SER A 24 22.82 -23.86 23.55
CA SER A 24 22.69 -24.09 24.98
C SER A 24 24.07 -24.39 25.56
N SER A 25 24.62 -23.48 26.36
CA SER A 25 25.89 -23.73 27.07
C SER A 25 25.66 -24.40 28.43
N ASN A 26 24.43 -24.37 28.97
CA ASN A 26 24.10 -24.84 30.31
C ASN A 26 22.86 -25.74 30.27
N GLN A 27 23.01 -26.99 30.70
CA GLN A 27 21.90 -27.94 30.90
C GLN A 27 20.85 -27.35 31.88
N PRO A 28 19.55 -27.65 31.72
CA PRO A 28 19.00 -28.95 31.29
C PRO A 28 18.77 -29.09 29.79
N THR A 29 18.92 -30.32 29.30
CA THR A 29 18.45 -30.73 27.98
C THR A 29 16.94 -30.52 27.89
N VAL A 30 16.47 -29.77 26.89
CA VAL A 30 15.03 -29.61 26.63
C VAL A 30 14.60 -30.68 25.65
N THR A 31 13.64 -31.51 26.06
CA THR A 31 12.98 -32.45 25.13
C THR A 31 12.00 -31.66 24.27
N VAL A 32 12.15 -31.76 22.96
CA VAL A 32 11.29 -31.11 21.98
C VAL A 32 10.54 -32.21 21.22
N PRO A 33 9.19 -32.19 21.18
CA PRO A 33 8.42 -33.15 20.40
C PRO A 33 8.70 -33.01 18.90
N ASP A 34 8.53 -34.12 18.17
CA ASP A 34 8.64 -34.10 16.71
C ASP A 34 7.62 -33.13 16.09
N GLY A 35 8.08 -32.34 15.12
CA GLY A 35 7.27 -31.33 14.42
C GLY A 35 7.07 -30.01 15.17
N GLU A 36 7.67 -29.83 16.35
CA GLU A 36 7.57 -28.58 17.10
C GLU A 36 8.37 -27.43 16.45
N VAL A 37 7.80 -26.22 16.47
CA VAL A 37 8.48 -25.01 16.02
C VAL A 37 9.47 -24.52 17.08
N LEU A 38 10.74 -24.40 16.70
CA LEU A 38 11.81 -24.01 17.63
C LEU A 38 11.86 -22.49 17.88
N PHE A 39 11.61 -21.69 16.84
CA PHE A 39 11.61 -20.24 16.91
C PHE A 39 10.76 -19.62 15.80
N ASN A 40 10.34 -18.37 16.02
CA ASN A 40 9.67 -17.55 15.01
C ASN A 40 10.53 -16.36 14.60
N LEU A 41 10.58 -16.11 13.29
CA LEU A 41 11.15 -14.90 12.70
C LEU A 41 10.05 -13.85 12.54
N ILE A 42 10.23 -12.71 13.21
CA ILE A 42 9.34 -11.56 13.08
C ILE A 42 10.07 -10.53 12.22
N LEU A 43 9.55 -10.28 11.02
CA LEU A 43 10.16 -9.40 10.03
C LEU A 43 9.25 -8.19 9.76
N LYS A 44 9.85 -7.01 9.60
CA LYS A 44 9.13 -5.81 9.13
C LYS A 44 9.34 -5.66 7.63
N ILE A 45 8.28 -5.88 6.87
CA ILE A 45 8.32 -5.78 5.41
C ILE A 45 8.08 -4.34 4.97
N LYS A 46 8.90 -3.82 4.04
CA LYS A 46 8.78 -2.47 3.46
C LYS A 46 8.32 -2.49 1.99
N ALA A 47 8.00 -3.67 1.45
CA ALA A 47 7.52 -3.82 0.08
C ALA A 47 6.04 -3.43 -0.03
N ILE A 48 5.67 -2.83 -1.17
CA ILE A 48 4.28 -2.50 -1.50
C ILE A 48 3.61 -3.71 -2.17
N SER A 49 4.36 -4.42 -3.02
CA SER A 49 3.97 -5.70 -3.62
C SER A 49 5.18 -6.50 -4.10
N GLY A 50 4.95 -7.76 -4.44
CA GLY A 50 5.94 -8.68 -4.98
C GLY A 50 6.22 -9.86 -4.07
N SER A 51 7.12 -10.74 -4.52
CA SER A 51 7.51 -11.94 -3.77
C SER A 51 9.03 -12.01 -3.67
N THR A 52 9.53 -12.40 -2.50
CA THR A 52 10.94 -12.65 -2.27
C THR A 52 11.12 -13.98 -1.57
N VAL A 53 12.14 -14.72 -1.98
CA VAL A 53 12.59 -15.92 -1.28
C VAL A 53 13.35 -15.50 -0.03
N ILE A 54 13.15 -16.23 1.07
CA ILE A 54 13.98 -16.18 2.26
C ILE A 54 14.77 -17.48 2.29
N SER A 55 16.05 -17.40 1.97
CA SER A 55 16.92 -18.57 1.89
C SER A 55 17.87 -18.66 3.06
N ILE A 56 18.21 -19.90 3.45
CA ILE A 56 19.30 -20.16 4.39
C ILE A 56 20.59 -20.31 3.56
N THR A 57 21.44 -19.27 3.57
CA THR A 57 22.57 -19.16 2.63
C THR A 57 23.83 -19.89 3.10
N ASP A 58 24.08 -19.94 4.41
CA ASP A 58 25.23 -20.61 4.99
C ASP A 58 24.87 -22.03 5.43
N LYS A 59 25.87 -22.94 5.43
CA LYS A 59 25.69 -24.30 5.94
C LYS A 59 25.52 -24.25 7.47
N PRO A 60 24.32 -24.56 8.01
CA PRO A 60 24.12 -24.51 9.45
C PRO A 60 24.92 -25.62 10.15
N THR A 61 25.27 -25.37 11.41
CA THR A 61 25.87 -26.39 12.25
C THR A 61 24.87 -27.52 12.51
N ILE A 62 25.30 -28.76 12.28
CA ILE A 62 24.46 -29.94 12.53
C ILE A 62 24.15 -30.02 14.03
N PRO A 63 22.86 -30.07 14.42
CA PRO A 63 22.47 -30.16 15.82
C PRO A 63 22.78 -31.54 16.41
N TYR A 64 23.04 -31.56 17.71
CA TYR A 64 23.18 -32.77 18.51
C TYR A 64 22.01 -32.89 19.49
N GLY A 65 21.46 -34.10 19.62
CA GLY A 65 20.35 -34.38 20.53
C GLY A 65 20.50 -35.76 21.20
N LEU A 66 19.83 -35.93 22.34
CA LEU A 66 19.70 -37.24 22.98
C LEU A 66 18.53 -37.97 22.32
N VAL A 67 18.82 -38.86 21.38
CA VAL A 67 17.79 -39.65 20.67
C VAL A 67 17.29 -40.80 21.54
N ASN A 68 18.07 -41.23 22.54
CA ASN A 68 17.74 -42.33 23.45
C ASN A 68 18.02 -41.95 24.93
N ASN A 69 17.35 -42.59 25.88
CA ASN A 69 17.53 -42.41 27.34
C ASN A 69 18.93 -42.77 27.87
N ASN A 70 19.86 -43.17 27.00
CA ASN A 70 21.19 -43.66 27.37
C ASN A 70 22.23 -42.53 27.50
N GLY A 71 21.84 -41.25 27.34
CA GLY A 71 22.73 -40.11 27.57
C GLY A 71 23.79 -39.86 26.49
N VAL A 72 23.76 -40.62 25.37
CA VAL A 72 24.69 -40.43 24.24
C VAL A 72 24.10 -39.42 23.26
N LEU A 73 24.86 -38.36 22.98
CA LEU A 73 24.51 -37.38 21.95
C LEU A 73 24.65 -38.01 20.55
N GLN A 74 23.62 -37.84 19.74
CA GLN A 74 23.64 -38.22 18.33
C GLN A 74 23.41 -37.00 17.47
N THR A 75 23.93 -37.03 16.25
CA THR A 75 23.62 -36.02 15.23
C THR A 75 22.17 -36.15 14.81
N VAL A 76 21.47 -35.03 14.77
CA VAL A 76 20.10 -34.97 14.25
C VAL A 76 20.17 -34.47 12.80
N SER A 77 19.54 -35.20 11.88
CA SER A 77 19.45 -34.81 10.48
C SER A 77 18.75 -33.46 10.36
N LEU A 78 19.36 -32.55 9.60
CA LEU A 78 18.84 -31.22 9.35
C LEU A 78 18.41 -31.12 7.89
N GLU A 79 17.11 -30.94 7.68
CA GLU A 79 16.56 -30.60 6.37
C GLU A 79 16.35 -29.09 6.30
N LEU A 80 16.82 -28.49 5.20
CA LEU A 80 16.70 -27.05 4.96
C LEU A 80 15.75 -26.83 3.80
N SER A 81 14.79 -25.94 4.01
CA SER A 81 13.91 -25.46 2.96
C SER A 81 13.86 -23.95 3.02
N ASP A 82 13.96 -23.33 1.86
CA ASP A 82 13.75 -21.89 1.74
C ASP A 82 12.27 -21.56 1.96
N GLY A 83 12.04 -20.37 2.52
CA GLY A 83 10.71 -19.78 2.68
C GLY A 83 10.39 -18.79 1.55
N LEU A 84 9.11 -18.44 1.42
CA LEU A 84 8.64 -17.40 0.51
C LEU A 84 7.83 -16.37 1.29
N VAL A 85 8.12 -15.09 1.05
CA VAL A 85 7.26 -13.99 1.50
C VAL A 85 6.68 -13.31 0.29
N THR A 86 5.35 -13.31 0.19
CA THR A 86 4.61 -12.62 -0.86
C THR A 86 3.78 -11.49 -0.25
N VAL A 87 3.92 -10.30 -0.82
CA VAL A 87 3.07 -9.14 -0.53
C VAL A 87 2.18 -8.92 -1.74
N ASN A 88 0.88 -9.13 -1.56
CA ASN A 88 -0.10 -8.92 -2.63
C ASN A 88 -0.60 -7.47 -2.57
N GLU A 89 -0.28 -6.65 -3.57
CA GLU A 89 -1.03 -5.41 -3.78
C GLU A 89 -2.37 -5.75 -4.42
N ASN A 90 -3.45 -5.37 -3.75
CA ASN A 90 -4.72 -5.17 -4.45
C ASN A 90 -4.77 -3.70 -4.85
N LEU A 91 -4.46 -3.42 -6.12
CA LEU A 91 -4.60 -2.09 -6.71
C LEU A 91 -5.97 -1.93 -7.37
N VAL A 92 -6.49 -0.71 -7.35
CA VAL A 92 -7.71 -0.29 -8.04
C VAL A 92 -7.45 0.97 -8.85
N GLN A 93 -8.38 1.29 -9.74
CA GLN A 93 -8.39 2.54 -10.49
C GLN A 93 -9.62 3.37 -10.13
N LEU A 94 -9.47 4.69 -10.12
CA LEU A 94 -10.55 5.65 -9.93
C LEU A 94 -10.63 6.51 -11.18
N CYS A 95 -11.59 6.20 -12.04
CA CYS A 95 -11.87 6.97 -13.25
C CYS A 95 -13.20 7.73 -13.12
N GLY A 96 -13.35 8.79 -13.89
CA GLY A 96 -14.59 9.56 -13.98
C GLY A 96 -14.60 10.51 -15.17
N GLU A 97 -15.66 11.27 -15.31
CA GLU A 97 -15.87 12.24 -16.38
C GLU A 97 -16.27 13.59 -15.79
N ILE A 98 -15.80 14.68 -16.40
CA ILE A 98 -16.13 16.05 -16.00
C ILE A 98 -16.91 16.71 -17.14
N THR A 99 -18.18 16.95 -16.87
CA THR A 99 -19.13 17.59 -17.79
C THR A 99 -19.79 18.81 -17.17
N LYS A 100 -20.35 19.68 -18.01
CA LYS A 100 -21.26 20.74 -17.58
C LYS A 100 -22.66 20.16 -17.33
N GLU A 101 -23.57 20.98 -16.81
CA GLU A 101 -24.98 20.63 -16.59
C GLU A 101 -25.70 20.20 -17.89
N ASP A 102 -25.25 20.68 -19.05
CA ASP A 102 -25.79 20.29 -20.36
C ASP A 102 -25.16 19.00 -20.94
N GLY A 103 -24.28 18.34 -20.19
CA GLY A 103 -23.56 17.14 -20.60
C GLY A 103 -22.33 17.39 -21.48
N SER A 104 -22.04 18.64 -21.86
CA SER A 104 -20.83 18.93 -22.64
C SER A 104 -19.55 18.74 -21.81
N PRO A 105 -18.49 18.12 -22.36
CA PRO A 105 -17.27 17.85 -21.61
C PRO A 105 -16.50 19.15 -21.32
N ILE A 106 -15.83 19.18 -20.16
CA ILE A 106 -14.95 20.28 -19.77
C ILE A 106 -13.51 19.76 -19.80
N ASN A 107 -12.71 20.17 -20.77
CA ASN A 107 -11.28 19.82 -20.84
C ASN A 107 -10.41 20.65 -19.88
N GLU A 108 -9.12 20.34 -19.74
CA GLU A 108 -8.12 21.16 -19.02
C GLU A 108 -8.49 21.47 -17.56
N VAL A 109 -9.09 20.50 -16.88
CA VAL A 109 -9.33 20.54 -15.44
C VAL A 109 -8.21 19.79 -14.75
N LEU A 110 -7.48 20.48 -13.86
CA LEU A 110 -6.51 19.86 -12.97
C LEU A 110 -7.26 19.11 -11.87
N LEU A 111 -6.95 17.85 -11.65
CA LEU A 111 -7.52 17.03 -10.59
C LEU A 111 -6.44 16.64 -9.60
N ASP A 112 -6.63 17.03 -8.35
CA ASP A 112 -5.76 16.63 -7.25
C ASP A 112 -6.41 15.48 -6.47
N LEU A 113 -5.80 14.29 -6.51
CA LEU A 113 -6.12 13.16 -5.65
C LEU A 113 -5.36 13.30 -4.33
N SER A 114 -6.05 13.05 -3.23
CA SER A 114 -5.48 13.07 -1.88
C SER A 114 -6.05 11.94 -1.01
N GLY A 115 -5.37 11.61 0.09
CA GLY A 115 -5.76 10.56 1.02
C GLY A 115 -4.65 9.52 1.21
N SER A 116 -4.92 8.25 0.91
CA SER A 116 -3.93 7.16 1.02
C SER A 116 -2.86 7.19 -0.07
N LYS A 117 -3.09 7.91 -1.17
CA LYS A 117 -2.11 8.26 -2.21
C LYS A 117 -2.42 9.68 -2.66
N SER A 118 -1.37 10.44 -3.00
CA SER A 118 -1.52 11.77 -3.58
C SER A 118 -0.94 11.78 -4.98
N GLU A 119 -1.73 12.30 -5.92
CA GLU A 119 -1.40 12.33 -7.34
C GLU A 119 -2.19 13.46 -8.00
N SER A 120 -1.65 14.07 -9.05
CA SER A 120 -2.38 15.07 -9.81
C SER A 120 -2.40 14.69 -11.29
N THR A 121 -3.53 14.90 -11.94
CA THR A 121 -3.70 14.65 -13.38
C THR A 121 -4.54 15.74 -14.02
N VAL A 122 -4.48 15.86 -15.35
CA VAL A 122 -5.36 16.73 -16.12
C VAL A 122 -6.27 15.85 -16.96
N ASN A 123 -7.56 16.18 -17.00
CA ASN A 123 -8.50 15.39 -17.78
C ASN A 123 -8.32 15.57 -19.30
N GLN A 124 -8.79 14.57 -20.03
CA GLN A 124 -8.75 14.54 -21.49
C GLN A 124 -9.74 15.55 -22.10
N ILE A 125 -9.60 15.80 -23.41
CA ILE A 125 -10.52 16.65 -24.17
C ILE A 125 -11.97 16.15 -24.09
N SER A 126 -12.15 14.83 -23.99
CA SER A 126 -13.44 14.15 -23.77
C SER A 126 -14.03 14.35 -22.37
N GLY A 127 -13.35 15.04 -21.45
CA GLY A 127 -13.81 15.19 -20.07
C GLY A 127 -13.33 14.10 -19.12
N ASN A 128 -12.87 12.96 -19.65
CA ASN A 128 -12.48 11.77 -18.88
C ASN A 128 -11.17 11.95 -18.11
N TYR A 129 -11.09 11.39 -16.91
CA TYR A 129 -9.87 11.26 -16.12
C TYR A 129 -9.77 9.87 -15.49
N CYS A 130 -8.55 9.43 -15.20
CA CYS A 130 -8.36 8.23 -14.39
C CYS A 130 -7.07 8.29 -13.56
N PHE A 131 -7.17 7.88 -12.30
CA PHE A 131 -6.05 7.59 -11.41
C PHE A 131 -5.87 6.09 -11.32
N VAL A 132 -4.66 5.61 -11.61
CA VAL A 132 -4.32 4.18 -11.63
C VAL A 132 -3.44 3.81 -10.43
N SER A 133 -3.37 2.51 -10.13
CA SER A 133 -2.53 1.98 -9.07
C SER A 133 -2.82 2.64 -7.72
N LEU A 134 -4.08 2.63 -7.32
CA LEU A 134 -4.54 3.08 -6.01
C LEU A 134 -4.67 1.89 -5.05
N PRO A 135 -4.20 1.97 -3.80
CA PRO A 135 -4.41 0.92 -2.81
C PRO A 135 -5.91 0.63 -2.58
N LYS A 136 -6.36 -0.62 -2.73
CA LYS A 136 -7.78 -1.03 -2.60
C LYS A 136 -8.40 -0.67 -1.25
N SER A 137 -7.63 -0.68 -0.17
CA SER A 137 -8.09 -0.31 1.18
C SER A 137 -7.91 1.17 1.52
N GLY A 138 -7.52 1.99 0.53
CA GLY A 138 -7.28 3.41 0.72
C GLY A 138 -8.55 4.25 0.70
N SER A 139 -8.49 5.41 1.35
CA SER A 139 -9.50 6.47 1.21
C SER A 139 -8.96 7.54 0.29
N PHE A 140 -9.78 8.01 -0.65
CA PHE A 140 -9.37 8.96 -1.68
C PHE A 140 -10.37 10.11 -1.82
N SER A 141 -9.86 11.32 -2.02
CA SER A 141 -10.64 12.51 -2.33
C SER A 141 -10.06 13.18 -3.57
N VAL A 142 -10.91 13.39 -4.57
CA VAL A 142 -10.57 14.07 -5.83
C VAL A 142 -11.06 15.51 -5.78
N LYS A 143 -10.15 16.46 -5.97
CA LYS A 143 -10.44 17.91 -5.99
C LYS A 143 -10.17 18.48 -7.39
N PRO A 144 -11.21 18.70 -8.20
CA PRO A 144 -11.05 19.36 -9.49
C PRO A 144 -10.79 20.86 -9.31
N LYS A 145 -9.93 21.42 -10.15
CA LYS A 145 -9.55 22.84 -10.21
C LYS A 145 -9.42 23.26 -11.66
N LYS A 146 -10.11 24.34 -12.03
CA LYS A 146 -9.94 25.02 -13.31
C LYS A 146 -10.06 26.52 -13.07
N ASN A 147 -9.00 27.26 -13.37
CA ASN A 147 -8.91 28.71 -13.13
C ASN A 147 -8.58 29.51 -14.41
N THR A 148 -8.73 28.89 -15.58
CA THR A 148 -8.42 29.52 -16.87
C THR A 148 -9.63 30.24 -17.46
N ASN A 149 -9.38 31.36 -18.17
CA ASN A 149 -10.35 32.06 -19.02
C ASN A 149 -11.66 32.52 -18.34
N TYR A 150 -11.61 32.94 -17.07
CA TYR A 150 -12.78 33.37 -16.27
C TYR A 150 -13.52 34.61 -16.82
N ARG A 151 -12.96 35.33 -17.80
CA ARG A 151 -13.59 36.48 -18.47
C ARG A 151 -14.27 36.13 -19.80
N ASN A 152 -13.96 34.98 -20.39
CA ASN A 152 -14.50 34.60 -21.69
C ASN A 152 -15.94 34.12 -21.54
N GLY A 153 -16.86 34.79 -22.24
CA GLY A 153 -18.29 34.42 -22.27
C GLY A 153 -19.20 35.22 -21.36
N LEU A 154 -18.67 36.15 -20.55
CA LEU A 154 -19.49 37.10 -19.78
C LEU A 154 -20.11 38.14 -20.71
N ASN A 155 -21.44 38.29 -20.65
CA ASN A 155 -22.19 39.25 -21.46
C ASN A 155 -23.26 40.01 -20.64
N GLY A 156 -23.93 40.97 -21.27
CA GLY A 156 -24.96 41.80 -20.61
C GLY A 156 -26.17 41.02 -20.09
N ARG A 157 -26.46 39.84 -20.65
CA ARG A 157 -27.52 38.95 -20.16
C ARG A 157 -27.14 38.33 -18.82
N ASP A 158 -25.87 37.97 -18.63
CA ASP A 158 -25.39 37.44 -17.35
C ASP A 158 -25.51 38.51 -16.25
N LEU A 159 -25.18 39.77 -16.56
CA LEU A 159 -25.40 40.90 -15.65
C LEU A 159 -26.88 41.07 -15.28
N TYR A 160 -27.78 41.00 -16.27
CA TYR A 160 -29.21 41.07 -16.04
C TYR A 160 -29.74 39.93 -15.14
N LEU A 161 -29.24 38.69 -15.34
CA LEU A 161 -29.61 37.55 -14.50
C LEU A 161 -29.09 37.69 -13.06
N ILE A 162 -27.88 38.22 -12.87
CA ILE A 162 -27.35 38.54 -11.53
C ILE A 162 -28.23 39.59 -10.84
N GLN A 163 -28.65 40.64 -11.55
CA GLN A 163 -29.52 41.67 -11.00
C GLN A 163 -30.87 41.10 -10.53
N ARG A 164 -31.52 40.26 -11.35
CA ARG A 164 -32.77 39.59 -10.94
C ARG A 164 -32.57 38.68 -9.73
N HIS A 165 -31.42 38.02 -9.61
CA HIS A 165 -31.09 37.22 -8.43
C HIS A 165 -31.05 38.06 -7.15
N ILE A 166 -30.35 39.20 -7.20
CA ILE A 166 -30.22 40.13 -6.07
C ILE A 166 -31.60 40.67 -5.67
N LEU A 167 -32.51 40.82 -6.63
CA LEU A 167 -33.89 41.25 -6.41
C LEU A 167 -34.83 40.12 -5.93
N GLY A 168 -34.29 38.95 -5.56
CA GLY A 168 -35.02 37.89 -4.89
C GLY A 168 -35.58 36.81 -5.83
N GLU A 169 -35.23 36.83 -7.11
CA GLU A 169 -35.65 35.75 -8.00
C GLU A 169 -34.81 34.48 -7.83
N LYS A 170 -35.52 33.35 -7.72
CA LYS A 170 -34.91 32.04 -7.60
C LYS A 170 -34.24 31.66 -8.91
N ILE A 171 -32.95 31.38 -8.82
CA ILE A 171 -32.17 30.87 -9.95
C ILE A 171 -32.11 29.35 -9.87
N VAL A 172 -32.33 28.71 -11.02
CA VAL A 172 -32.39 27.25 -11.17
C VAL A 172 -31.01 26.60 -10.97
N SER A 173 -29.92 27.30 -11.31
CA SER A 173 -28.55 26.85 -11.07
C SER A 173 -27.57 28.04 -11.06
N PRO A 174 -26.70 28.17 -10.04
CA PRO A 174 -25.73 29.25 -9.96
C PRO A 174 -24.73 29.26 -11.14
N TYR A 175 -24.51 28.11 -11.79
CA TYR A 175 -23.65 27.99 -12.98
C TYR A 175 -24.33 28.38 -14.29
N ARG A 176 -25.67 28.53 -14.30
CA ARG A 176 -26.43 28.99 -15.48
C ARG A 176 -26.51 30.51 -15.61
N ILE A 177 -26.07 31.24 -14.58
CA ILE A 177 -26.04 32.71 -14.56
C ILE A 177 -24.95 33.25 -15.48
N ILE A 178 -23.82 32.53 -15.55
CA ILE A 178 -22.68 32.86 -16.41
C ILE A 178 -22.67 31.84 -17.53
N ARG A 179 -23.41 32.12 -18.61
CA ARG A 179 -23.58 31.14 -19.68
C ARG A 179 -22.45 31.29 -20.70
N ARG A 180 -21.45 30.40 -20.62
CA ARG A 180 -20.46 30.16 -21.69
C ARG A 180 -21.20 29.60 -22.92
N LEU A 181 -21.32 30.37 -24.00
CA LEU A 181 -21.51 29.82 -25.34
C LEU A 181 -20.22 29.11 -25.78
#